data_AF-A0A969RMI4-F1
#
_entry.id   AF-A0A969RMI4-F1
#
_cell.length_a   1.000
_cell.length_b   1.000
_cell.length_c   1.000
_cell.angle_alpha   90.00
_cell.angle_beta   90.00
_cell.angle_gamma   90.00
#
_symmetry.space_group_name_H-M   'P 1'
#
loop_
_entity.id
_entity.type
_entity.pdbx_description
1 polymer ?
#
loop_
_entity_poly.entity_id
_entity_poly.type
_entity_poly.pdbx_seq_one_letter_code
_entity_poly.pdbx_strand_id
1 'polypeptide(L)'
;MLFSKTKITDLFGISNERFIFDAVDHRFKICVLTFEKGGSTESFEAVFRIDPREAIRPESLDIFLNSRSEHIEIPVSLIRKLSPDSLSIMEFKNELDIQIAEKMSKFPRVHPTLAMSISA
;
A
#
# COMPACT_ATOMS: atom_id res chain seq x y z
N MET A 1 -9.52 -4.28 13.51
CA MET A 1 -10.84 -4.49 12.87
C MET A 1 -10.70 -4.89 11.41
N LEU A 2 -9.96 -4.13 10.60
CA LEU A 2 -9.77 -4.42 9.17
C LEU A 2 -9.15 -5.81 8.94
N PHE A 3 -7.84 -6.00 9.16
CA PHE A 3 -7.18 -7.29 8.88
C PHE A 3 -7.74 -8.52 9.63
N SER A 4 -8.44 -8.32 10.75
CA SER A 4 -8.90 -9.42 11.60
C SER A 4 -10.36 -9.82 11.40
N LYS A 5 -11.15 -9.03 10.65
CA LYS A 5 -12.59 -9.28 10.44
C LYS A 5 -13.02 -9.06 8.98
N THR A 6 -12.06 -8.86 8.09
CA THR A 6 -12.28 -8.74 6.65
C THR A 6 -11.25 -9.57 5.91
N LYS A 7 -11.59 -9.95 4.69
CA LYS A 7 -10.66 -10.49 3.70
C LYS A 7 -10.35 -9.37 2.71
N ILE A 8 -9.21 -8.72 2.87
CA ILE A 8 -8.72 -7.73 1.90
C ILE A 8 -8.26 -8.49 0.66
N THR A 9 -8.60 -7.99 -0.53
CA THR A 9 -8.12 -8.57 -1.78
C THR A 9 -7.04 -7.68 -2.39
N ASP A 10 -7.29 -6.38 -2.53
CA ASP A 10 -6.38 -5.47 -3.22
C ASP A 10 -6.33 -4.08 -2.54
N LEU A 11 -5.16 -3.44 -2.60
CA LEU A 11 -4.92 -2.07 -2.14
C LEU A 11 -4.13 -1.29 -3.19
N PHE A 12 -4.74 -0.25 -3.75
CA PHE A 12 -4.12 0.63 -4.74
C PHE A 12 -3.86 2.01 -4.16
N GLY A 13 -2.64 2.52 -4.29
CA GLY A 13 -2.32 3.92 -4.00
C GLY A 13 -1.90 4.64 -5.28
N ILE A 14 -2.62 5.69 -5.66
CA ILE A 14 -2.46 6.36 -6.95
C ILE A 14 -2.34 7.87 -6.75
N SER A 15 -1.37 8.50 -7.40
CA SER A 15 -1.28 9.96 -7.51
C SER A 15 -2.20 10.48 -8.62
N ASN A 16 -2.98 11.53 -8.33
CA ASN A 16 -3.86 12.17 -9.32
C ASN A 16 -3.16 13.25 -10.18
N GLU A 17 -1.82 13.34 -10.14
CA GLU A 17 -1.03 14.38 -10.84
C GLU A 17 -1.15 14.32 -12.38
N ARG A 18 -1.72 13.23 -12.91
CA ARG A 18 -2.03 13.04 -14.34
C ARG A 18 -3.52 13.14 -14.64
N PHE A 19 -4.34 13.67 -13.72
CA PHE A 19 -5.77 13.91 -13.90
C PHE A 19 -6.55 12.63 -14.26
N ILE A 20 -6.29 11.55 -13.54
CA ILE A 20 -7.05 10.29 -13.65
C ILE A 20 -8.52 10.55 -13.29
N PHE A 21 -8.73 11.38 -12.27
CA PHE A 21 -10.02 11.91 -11.89
C PHE A 21 -9.99 13.42 -12.09
N ASP A 22 -10.52 13.87 -13.22
CA ASP A 22 -10.53 15.27 -13.67
C ASP A 22 -11.29 16.22 -12.73
N ALA A 23 -12.32 15.71 -12.06
CA ALA A 23 -13.11 16.44 -11.07
C ALA A 23 -12.43 16.54 -9.69
N VAL A 24 -11.28 15.91 -9.49
CA VAL A 24 -10.51 15.91 -8.22
C VAL A 24 -9.22 16.72 -8.42
N ASP A 25 -8.84 17.54 -7.43
CA ASP A 25 -7.57 18.28 -7.50
C ASP A 25 -6.40 17.30 -7.71
N HIS A 26 -5.54 17.61 -8.67
CA HIS A 26 -4.47 16.72 -9.13
C HIS A 26 -3.45 16.38 -8.03
N ARG A 27 -3.33 17.20 -6.98
CA ARG A 27 -2.38 16.99 -5.87
C ARG A 27 -2.85 15.93 -4.88
N PHE A 28 -4.08 15.44 -5.01
CA PHE A 28 -4.60 14.40 -4.13
C PHE A 28 -3.99 13.04 -4.47
N LYS A 29 -3.72 12.27 -3.41
CA LYS A 29 -3.49 10.82 -3.51
C LYS A 29 -4.80 10.10 -3.29
N ILE A 30 -5.01 9.03 -4.05
CA ILE A 30 -6.23 8.23 -4.03
C ILE A 30 -5.86 6.83 -3.58
N CYS A 31 -6.60 6.34 -2.59
CA CYS A 31 -6.47 5.01 -2.05
C CYS A 31 -7.73 4.21 -2.37
N VAL A 32 -7.58 3.09 -3.07
CA VAL A 32 -8.67 2.17 -3.37
C VAL A 32 -8.41 0.87 -2.63
N LEU A 33 -9.32 0.51 -1.73
CA LEU A 33 -9.24 -0.70 -0.92
C LEU A 33 -10.44 -1.59 -1.22
N THR A 34 -10.18 -2.83 -1.65
CA THR A 34 -11.20 -3.84 -1.89
C THR A 34 -11.15 -4.91 -0.80
N PHE A 35 -12.31 -5.22 -0.22
CA PHE A 35 -12.40 -6.23 0.84
C PHE A 35 -13.79 -6.86 0.90
N GLU A 36 -13.83 -8.10 1.38
CA GLU A 36 -15.05 -8.81 1.74
C GLU A 36 -15.24 -8.76 3.27
N LYS A 37 -16.49 -8.61 3.69
CA LYS A 37 -16.85 -8.66 5.12
C LYS A 37 -16.74 -10.10 5.64
N GLY A 38 -16.10 -10.28 6.78
CA GLY A 38 -15.88 -11.58 7.40
C GLY A 38 -14.49 -12.15 7.07
N GLY A 39 -14.12 -13.22 7.78
CA GLY A 39 -12.80 -13.83 7.66
C GLY A 39 -11.66 -13.02 8.29
N SER A 40 -10.43 -13.33 7.86
CA SER A 40 -9.20 -12.66 8.26
C SER A 40 -8.26 -12.53 7.07
N THR A 41 -7.39 -11.52 7.10
CA THR A 41 -6.37 -11.25 6.08
C THR A 41 -5.00 -11.62 6.64
N GLU A 42 -4.29 -12.52 5.96
CA GLU A 42 -2.89 -12.88 6.27
C GLU A 42 -1.92 -12.10 5.39
N SER A 43 -2.29 -11.91 4.13
CA SER A 43 -1.64 -11.08 3.13
C SER A 43 -2.69 -10.51 2.17
N PHE A 44 -2.32 -9.51 1.38
CA PHE A 44 -3.14 -8.94 0.32
C PHE A 44 -2.27 -8.35 -0.78
N GLU A 45 -2.83 -8.22 -1.97
CA GLU A 45 -2.15 -7.63 -3.13
C GLU A 45 -2.18 -6.11 -3.02
N ALA A 46 -1.08 -5.46 -3.37
CA ALA A 46 -1.01 -4.02 -3.39
C ALA A 46 -0.17 -3.50 -4.55
N VAL A 47 -0.44 -2.27 -4.97
CA VAL A 47 0.44 -1.55 -5.89
C VAL A 47 0.33 -0.04 -5.64
N PHE A 48 1.49 0.61 -5.58
CA PHE A 48 1.59 2.04 -5.27
C PHE A 48 2.28 2.79 -6.42
N ARG A 49 1.61 3.82 -6.93
CA ARG A 49 2.09 4.82 -7.89
C ARG A 49 1.79 6.23 -7.36
N ILE A 50 2.28 6.47 -6.16
CA ILE A 50 2.06 7.71 -5.40
C ILE A 50 3.11 8.80 -5.66
N ASP A 51 4.24 8.46 -6.28
CA ASP A 51 5.23 9.44 -6.77
C ASP A 51 4.64 10.16 -8.00
N PRO A 52 4.51 11.51 -8.00
CA PRO A 52 4.09 12.29 -9.17
C PRO A 52 4.86 11.96 -10.47
N ARG A 53 6.11 11.54 -10.37
CA ARG A 53 6.96 11.16 -11.51
C ARG A 53 6.54 9.84 -12.14
N GLU A 54 5.88 8.98 -11.37
CA GLU A 54 5.42 7.65 -11.77
C GLU A 54 3.89 7.56 -11.80
N ALA A 55 3.20 8.70 -11.69
CA ALA A 55 1.74 8.78 -11.76
C ALA A 55 1.23 8.21 -13.09
N ILE A 56 0.26 7.30 -13.00
CA ILE A 56 -0.34 6.63 -14.15
C ILE A 56 -1.22 7.60 -14.93
N ARG A 57 -1.38 7.37 -16.23
CA ARG A 57 -2.29 8.15 -17.07
C ARG A 57 -3.70 7.55 -17.06
N PRO A 58 -4.75 8.33 -17.37
CA PRO A 58 -6.12 7.81 -17.42
C PRO A 58 -6.26 6.57 -18.32
N GLU A 59 -5.57 6.54 -19.46
CA GLU A 59 -5.67 5.44 -20.42
C GLU A 59 -5.04 4.13 -19.91
N SER A 60 -4.17 4.22 -18.89
CA SER A 60 -3.49 3.08 -18.27
C SER A 60 -4.18 2.59 -17.01
N LEU A 61 -5.25 3.25 -16.55
CA LEU A 61 -5.92 2.91 -15.29
C LEU A 61 -6.46 1.48 -15.27
N ASP A 62 -7.11 1.05 -16.36
CA ASP A 62 -7.67 -0.31 -16.44
C ASP A 62 -6.58 -1.39 -16.37
N ILE A 63 -5.49 -1.19 -17.12
CA ILE A 63 -4.33 -2.09 -17.10
C ILE A 63 -3.72 -2.10 -15.70
N PHE A 64 -3.56 -0.94 -15.07
CA PHE A 64 -2.98 -0.82 -13.73
C PHE A 64 -3.80 -1.57 -12.66
N LEU A 65 -5.13 -1.50 -12.71
CA LEU A 65 -5.98 -2.16 -11.73
C LEU A 65 -6.08 -3.68 -11.92
N ASN A 66 -5.89 -4.17 -13.16
CA ASN A 66 -6.09 -5.57 -13.51
C ASN A 66 -4.80 -6.36 -13.78
N SER A 67 -3.67 -5.68 -14.01
CA SER A 67 -2.39 -6.32 -14.31
C SER A 67 -1.66 -6.75 -13.03
N ARG A 68 -1.94 -7.98 -12.60
CA ARG A 68 -1.32 -8.57 -11.40
C ARG A 68 0.21 -8.70 -11.45
N SER A 69 0.85 -8.53 -12.62
CA SER A 69 2.31 -8.59 -12.73
C SER A 69 3.04 -7.46 -12.01
N GLU A 70 2.37 -6.34 -11.74
CA GLU A 70 2.93 -5.20 -11.00
C GLU A 70 2.49 -5.15 -9.53
N HIS A 71 1.63 -6.09 -9.11
CA HIS A 71 1.18 -6.17 -7.74
C HIS A 71 2.25 -6.86 -6.89
N ILE A 72 2.31 -6.45 -5.64
CA ILE A 72 3.16 -7.04 -4.61
C ILE A 72 2.28 -7.57 -3.49
N GLU A 73 2.63 -8.74 -2.98
CA GLU A 73 1.92 -9.35 -1.86
C GLU A 73 2.49 -8.78 -0.55
N ILE A 74 1.65 -8.12 0.25
CA ILE A 74 2.06 -7.55 1.54
C ILE A 74 1.56 -8.43 2.69
N PRO A 75 2.46 -9.06 3.47
CA PRO A 75 2.06 -9.81 4.65
C PRO A 75 1.57 -8.88 5.78
N VAL A 76 0.41 -9.19 6.36
CA VAL A 76 -0.12 -8.49 7.55
C VAL A 76 0.82 -8.64 8.74
N SER A 77 1.55 -9.76 8.83
CA SER A 77 2.56 -9.98 9.85
C SER A 77 3.71 -8.95 9.78
N LEU A 78 4.10 -8.52 8.57
CA LEU A 78 5.11 -7.48 8.37
C LEU A 78 4.59 -6.11 8.81
N ILE A 79 3.36 -5.76 8.43
CA ILE A 79 2.71 -4.50 8.86
C ILE A 79 2.69 -4.40 10.39
N ARG A 80 2.33 -5.49 11.09
CA ARG A 80 2.31 -5.51 12.57
C ARG A 80 3.69 -5.35 13.19
N LYS A 81 4.75 -5.85 12.55
CA LYS A 81 6.12 -5.66 13.03
C LYS A 81 6.61 -4.23 12.84
N LEU A 82 6.29 -3.62 11.69
CA LEU A 82 6.73 -2.28 11.33
C LEU A 82 5.93 -1.19 12.06
N SER A 83 4.64 -1.42 12.25
CA SER A 83 3.69 -0.44 12.79
C SER A 83 2.74 -1.10 13.79
N PRO A 84 3.22 -1.62 14.94
CA PRO A 84 2.41 -2.39 15.88
C PRO A 84 1.20 -1.62 16.41
N ASP A 85 1.35 -0.31 16.63
CA ASP A 85 0.32 0.52 17.23
C ASP A 85 -0.66 1.08 16.20
N SER A 86 -0.16 1.64 15.10
CA SER A 86 -0.97 2.31 14.08
C SER A 86 -1.47 1.38 12.97
N LEU A 87 -0.83 0.22 12.78
CA LEU A 87 -1.00 -0.66 11.64
C LEU A 87 -0.85 0.05 10.28
N SER A 88 0.00 1.08 10.22
CA SER A 88 0.33 1.80 8.98
C SER A 88 0.92 0.86 7.94
N ILE A 89 0.34 0.89 6.74
CA ILE A 89 0.81 0.13 5.57
C ILE A 89 1.86 0.99 4.86
N MET A 90 3.04 0.43 4.62
CA MET A 90 4.06 1.09 3.83
C MET A 90 3.75 0.96 2.34
N GLU A 91 3.98 2.04 1.61
CA GLU A 91 3.78 2.12 0.16
C GLU A 91 5.00 1.54 -0.57
N PHE A 92 5.21 0.23 -0.46
CA PHE A 92 6.33 -0.48 -1.08
C PHE A 92 6.27 -0.39 -2.61
N LYS A 93 7.41 -0.17 -3.27
CA LYS A 93 7.44 -0.07 -4.73
C LYS A 93 7.55 -1.43 -5.41
N ASN A 94 8.24 -2.36 -4.77
CA ASN A 94 8.54 -3.68 -5.31
C ASN A 94 8.83 -4.69 -4.18
N GLU A 95 8.97 -5.97 -4.56
CA GLU A 95 9.24 -7.08 -3.64
C GLU A 95 10.58 -6.95 -2.89
N LEU A 96 11.60 -6.33 -3.49
CA LEU A 96 12.89 -6.13 -2.84
C LEU A 96 12.75 -5.20 -1.62
N ASP A 97 11.90 -4.18 -1.70
CA ASP A 97 11.64 -3.27 -0.57
C ASP A 97 10.99 -4.02 0.61
N ILE A 98 10.06 -4.94 0.32
CA ILE A 98 9.46 -5.84 1.32
C ILE A 98 10.54 -6.68 1.99
N GLN A 99 11.38 -7.35 1.20
CA GLN A 99 12.47 -8.18 1.74
C GLN A 99 13.46 -7.39 2.60
N ILE A 100 13.76 -6.15 2.22
CA ILE A 100 14.60 -5.24 3.00
C ILE A 100 13.90 -4.92 4.33
N ALA A 101 12.63 -4.53 4.29
CA ALA A 101 11.85 -4.21 5.48
C ALA A 101 11.72 -5.42 6.42
N GLU A 102 11.53 -6.63 5.89
CA GLU A 102 11.53 -7.85 6.68
C GLU A 102 12.85 -8.08 7.41
N LYS A 103 13.98 -7.92 6.70
CA LYS A 103 15.32 -8.05 7.30
C LYS A 103 15.53 -7.00 8.40
N MET A 104 15.15 -5.75 8.14
CA MET A 104 15.27 -4.66 9.12
C MET A 104 14.39 -4.90 10.36
N SER A 105 13.18 -5.46 10.18
CA SER A 105 12.23 -5.70 11.28
C SER A 105 12.73 -6.68 12.36
N LYS A 106 13.78 -7.46 12.06
CA LYS A 106 14.38 -8.43 12.99
C LYS A 106 15.27 -7.77 14.04
N PHE A 107 15.67 -6.52 13.84
CA PHE A 107 16.57 -5.81 14.75
C PHE A 107 15.78 -4.82 15.63
N PRO A 108 16.19 -4.63 16.90
CA PRO A 108 15.58 -3.64 17.77
C PRO A 108 15.61 -2.25 17.14
N ARG A 109 14.49 -1.54 17.20
CA ARG A 109 14.41 -0.16 16.68
C ARG A 109 15.30 0.73 17.54
N VAL A 110 16.13 1.53 16.89
CA VAL A 110 17.06 2.45 17.57
C VAL A 110 16.33 3.61 18.26
N HIS A 111 15.07 3.88 17.89
CA HIS A 111 14.20 4.84 18.56
C HIS A 111 12.71 4.47 18.45
N PRO A 112 11.85 4.73 19.47
CA PRO A 112 10.42 4.39 19.44
C PRO A 112 9.59 5.15 18.38
N THR A 113 10.10 6.30 17.90
CA THR A 113 9.35 7.26 17.06
C THR A 113 9.62 7.10 15.57
N LEU A 114 10.40 6.11 15.11
CA LEU A 114 10.39 5.72 13.70
C LEU A 114 9.12 4.93 13.36
N ALA A 115 7.95 5.43 13.74
CA ALA A 115 6.79 5.18 12.92
C ALA A 115 7.16 5.77 11.55
N MET A 116 7.33 4.93 10.54
CA MET A 116 7.42 5.38 9.17
C MET A 116 6.03 5.92 8.80
N SER A 117 5.68 7.07 9.37
CA SER A 117 4.65 7.94 8.86
C SER A 117 5.21 8.50 7.57
N ILE A 118 5.09 7.72 6.51
CA ILE A 118 4.94 8.30 5.17
C ILE A 118 3.49 8.82 5.16
N SER A 119 3.23 9.86 5.96
CA SER A 119 2.08 10.70 5.74
C SER A 119 2.45 11.56 4.55
N ALA A 120 1.60 11.45 3.54
CA ALA A 120 1.62 12.21 2.30
C ALA A 120 1.78 13.71 2.52
#